data_AF-A0AAW7YA70-F1
#
_entry.id   AF-A0AAW7YA70-F1
#
_cell.length_a   1.000
_cell.length_b   1.000
_cell.length_c   1.000
_cell.angle_alpha   90.00
_cell.angle_beta   90.00
_cell.angle_gamma   90.00
#
_symmetry.space_group_name_H-M   'P 1'
#
loop_
_entity.id
_entity.type
_entity.pdbx_description
1 polymer ?
#
loop_
_entity_poly.entity_id
_entity_poly.type
_entity_poly.pdbx_seq_one_letter_code
_entity_poly.pdbx_strand_id
1 'polypeptide(L)'
;MKINIDSKYKKMVKVMLIVFPILSIATAFFSLPLEASLPIAVLVTIIPLILDRFVFSYKVLHVMPMPTEDMLVHRLGTSWVAHDTETMDGLGIVVIFKYKHVAKDAYNMLKAWNYGKVIDCSENISFKAVREQDDMYSAFLYAGDRIKSIKASEALAKEKHGEKSKIAMSIAKFYMQFSFDYSDNELKKKCIESLPYVDELNLNVGYVENSEIKMYSKRGFRLKNFSLTNRSDVAQGTIESLNEWVDPNGQLAPINQAVVDSVNRVLESNT
;
A
#
# COMPACT_ATOMS: atom_id res chain seq x y z
N MET A 1 20.40 10.47 28.78
CA MET A 1 20.76 10.09 27.40
C MET A 1 20.27 8.69 27.13
N LYS A 2 19.38 8.48 26.15
CA LYS A 2 18.87 7.14 25.76
C LYS A 2 19.73 6.60 24.62
N ILE A 3 20.21 5.37 24.72
CA ILE A 3 21.04 4.74 23.69
C ILE A 3 20.13 3.90 22.80
N ASN A 4 20.02 4.27 21.53
CA ASN A 4 19.21 3.55 20.56
C ASN A 4 20.02 2.40 19.96
N ILE A 5 19.53 1.18 20.10
CA ILE A 5 20.19 -0.01 19.57
C ILE A 5 19.24 -0.74 18.64
N ASP A 6 19.74 -1.17 17.49
CA ASP A 6 18.97 -2.06 16.60
C ASP A 6 18.64 -3.37 17.33
N SER A 7 17.37 -3.79 17.26
CA SER A 7 16.89 -5.04 17.84
C SER A 7 17.73 -6.28 17.52
N LYS A 8 18.44 -6.32 16.38
CA LYS A 8 19.35 -7.43 16.03
C LYS A 8 20.44 -7.68 17.08
N TYR A 9 20.87 -6.64 17.80
CA TYR A 9 21.89 -6.74 18.84
C TYR A 9 21.30 -6.96 20.24
N LYS A 10 19.97 -7.04 20.40
CA LYS A 10 19.31 -7.16 21.71
C LYS A 10 19.85 -8.34 22.52
N LYS A 11 20.02 -9.51 21.91
CA LYS A 11 20.54 -10.70 22.59
C LYS A 11 22.00 -10.50 23.02
N MET A 12 22.84 -9.99 22.12
CA MET A 12 24.25 -9.72 22.40
C MET A 12 24.42 -8.69 23.53
N VAL A 13 23.68 -7.57 23.48
CA VAL A 13 23.72 -6.52 24.51
C VAL A 13 23.24 -7.06 25.86
N LYS A 14 22.13 -7.83 25.89
CA LYS A 14 21.66 -8.46 27.13
C LYS A 14 22.69 -9.42 27.73
N VAL A 15 23.37 -10.21 26.90
CA VAL A 15 24.40 -11.15 27.36
C VAL A 15 25.63 -10.39 27.87
N MET A 16 26.15 -9.41 27.12
CA MET A 16 27.27 -8.58 27.55
C MET A 16 26.98 -7.89 28.88
N LEU A 17 25.77 -7.35 29.07
CA LEU A 17 25.39 -6.67 30.30
C LEU A 17 25.23 -7.59 31.52
N ILE A 18 25.19 -8.91 31.35
CA ILE A 18 25.20 -9.89 32.45
C ILE A 18 26.62 -10.42 32.68
N VAL A 19 27.31 -10.78 31.60
CA VAL A 19 28.64 -11.42 31.65
C VAL A 19 29.69 -10.43 32.13
N PHE A 20 29.66 -9.17 31.66
CA PHE A 20 30.67 -8.17 32.03
C PHE A 20 30.66 -7.88 33.54
N PRO A 21 29.51 -7.61 34.19
CA PRO A 21 29.48 -7.42 35.64
C PRO A 21 29.97 -8.63 36.42
N ILE A 22 29.59 -9.85 36.04
CA ILE A 22 30.01 -11.08 36.73
C ILE A 22 31.52 -11.24 36.63
N LEU A 23 32.09 -11.09 35.43
CA LEU A 23 33.54 -11.17 35.23
C LEU A 23 34.28 -10.06 35.98
N SER A 24 33.77 -8.83 35.95
CA SER A 24 34.37 -7.70 36.67
C SER A 24 34.36 -7.91 38.19
N ILE A 25 33.25 -8.41 38.76
CA ILE A 25 33.15 -8.74 40.19
C ILE A 25 34.13 -9.87 40.55
N ALA A 26 34.13 -10.96 39.79
CA ALA A 26 35.05 -12.07 40.03
C ALA A 26 36.51 -11.61 39.99
N THR A 27 36.87 -10.83 38.96
CA THR A 27 38.24 -10.28 38.82
C THR A 27 38.60 -9.40 40.01
N ALA A 28 37.70 -8.51 40.46
CA ALA A 28 37.94 -7.63 41.60
C ALA A 28 38.19 -8.41 42.90
N PHE A 29 37.46 -9.49 43.16
CA PHE A 29 37.69 -10.35 44.34
C PHE A 29 39.03 -11.10 44.30
N PHE A 30 39.55 -11.44 43.11
CA PHE A 30 40.84 -12.12 42.98
C PHE A 30 42.05 -11.19 43.00
N SER A 31 41.85 -9.91 42.66
CA SER A 31 42.96 -8.96 42.46
C SER A 31 43.07 -7.86 43.52
N LEU A 32 42.03 -7.64 44.34
CA LEU A 32 42.01 -6.57 45.33
C LEU A 32 41.73 -7.09 46.75
N PRO A 33 42.21 -6.39 47.80
CA PRO A 33 41.81 -6.62 49.17
C PRO A 33 40.29 -6.49 49.36
N LEU A 34 39.75 -7.20 50.34
CA LEU A 34 38.29 -7.29 50.57
C LEU A 34 37.65 -5.91 50.82
N GLU A 35 38.38 -4.96 51.43
CA GLU A 35 37.86 -3.61 51.70
C GLU A 35 37.64 -2.81 50.41
N ALA A 36 38.41 -3.09 49.36
CA ALA A 36 38.32 -2.42 48.06
C ALA A 36 37.43 -3.18 47.06
N SER A 37 37.30 -4.51 47.18
CA SER A 37 36.50 -5.31 46.25
C SER A 37 35.00 -5.08 46.42
N LEU A 38 34.53 -4.88 47.65
CA LEU A 38 33.11 -4.75 48.00
C LEU A 38 32.48 -3.46 47.43
N PRO A 39 33.10 -2.27 47.56
CA PRO A 39 32.60 -1.05 46.89
C PRO A 39 32.58 -1.17 45.36
N ILE A 40 33.60 -1.78 44.77
CA ILE A 40 33.69 -1.99 43.32
C ILE A 40 32.58 -2.92 42.85
N ALA A 41 32.30 -4.00 43.57
CA ALA A 41 31.21 -4.91 43.25
C ALA A 41 29.86 -4.17 43.27
N VAL A 42 29.57 -3.36 44.28
CA VAL A 42 28.36 -2.53 44.34
C VAL A 42 28.27 -1.61 43.12
N LEU A 43 29.36 -0.93 42.77
CA LEU A 43 29.43 -0.01 41.63
C LEU A 43 29.17 -0.72 40.29
N VAL A 44 29.75 -1.91 40.11
CA VAL A 44 29.56 -2.75 38.93
C VAL A 44 28.12 -3.28 38.83
N THR A 45 27.49 -3.57 39.97
CA THR A 45 26.09 -4.04 40.02
C THR A 45 25.09 -2.94 39.64
N ILE A 46 25.48 -1.66 39.72
CA ILE A 46 24.68 -0.53 39.28
C ILE A 46 24.70 -0.36 37.75
N ILE A 47 25.72 -0.87 37.05
CA ILE A 47 25.81 -0.78 35.57
C ILE A 47 24.59 -1.43 34.88
N PRO A 48 24.12 -2.62 35.28
CA PRO A 48 22.85 -3.18 34.80
C PRO A 48 21.63 -2.28 35.02
N LEU A 49 21.57 -1.45 36.06
CA LEU A 49 20.44 -0.52 36.26
C LEU A 49 20.37 0.57 35.17
N ILE A 50 21.44 0.77 34.40
CA ILE A 50 21.46 1.60 33.19
C ILE A 50 20.66 0.94 32.04
N LEU A 51 20.21 -0.32 32.18
CA LEU A 51 19.37 -1.03 31.21
C LEU A 51 18.14 -0.23 30.77
N ASP A 52 17.56 0.56 31.66
CA ASP A 52 16.39 1.40 31.37
C ASP A 52 16.69 2.56 30.40
N ARG A 53 17.98 2.80 30.09
CA ARG A 53 18.42 3.76 29.06
C ARG A 53 18.54 3.18 27.66
N PHE A 54 18.56 1.85 27.49
CA PHE A 54 18.65 1.24 26.16
C PHE A 54 17.26 1.10 25.55
N VAL A 55 17.05 1.80 24.44
CA VAL A 55 15.81 1.71 23.65
C VAL A 55 16.09 0.88 22.40
N PHE A 56 15.45 -0.28 22.31
CA PHE A 56 15.58 -1.13 21.13
C PHE A 56 14.67 -0.63 20.02
N SER A 57 15.23 -0.50 18.81
CA SER A 57 14.51 -0.12 17.60
C SER A 57 14.13 -1.37 16.81
N TYR A 58 12.85 -1.51 16.47
CA TYR A 58 12.31 -2.59 15.64
C TYR A 58 11.77 -2.00 14.34
N LYS A 59 11.95 -2.72 13.25
CA LYS A 59 11.32 -2.40 11.96
C LYS A 59 10.12 -3.31 11.76
N VAL A 60 8.98 -2.74 11.42
CA VAL A 60 7.73 -3.47 11.19
C VAL A 60 7.23 -3.10 9.80
N LEU A 61 6.97 -4.11 8.98
CA LEU A 61 6.38 -3.95 7.66
C LEU A 61 4.86 -4.15 7.73
N HIS A 62 4.11 -3.08 7.46
CA HIS A 62 2.66 -3.14 7.29
C HIS A 62 2.35 -3.37 5.81
N VAL A 63 1.83 -4.56 5.50
CA VAL A 63 1.48 -4.94 4.13
C VAL A 63 0.00 -4.68 3.92
N MET A 64 -0.34 -3.79 2.99
CA MET A 64 -1.73 -3.60 2.55
C MET A 64 -2.22 -4.84 1.79
N PRO A 65 -3.53 -5.12 1.73
CA PRO A 65 -4.04 -6.21 0.90
C PRO A 65 -3.52 -6.08 -0.54
N MET A 66 -2.83 -7.11 -1.01
CA MET A 66 -2.17 -7.17 -2.31
C MET A 66 -3.07 -7.90 -3.32
N PRO A 67 -2.91 -7.62 -4.63
CA PRO A 67 -3.56 -8.42 -5.65
C PRO A 67 -3.02 -9.86 -5.61
N THR A 68 -3.86 -10.82 -5.99
CA THR A 68 -3.40 -12.18 -6.28
C THR A 68 -2.71 -12.22 -7.64
N GLU A 69 -1.91 -13.25 -7.89
CA GLU A 69 -1.27 -13.47 -9.19
C GLU A 69 -2.31 -13.54 -10.32
N ASP A 70 -3.42 -14.25 -10.09
CA ASP A 70 -4.52 -14.34 -11.04
C ASP A 70 -5.10 -12.96 -11.41
N MET A 71 -5.17 -12.02 -10.46
CA MET A 71 -5.60 -10.66 -10.75
C MET A 71 -4.63 -9.94 -11.68
N LEU A 72 -3.33 -10.17 -11.56
CA LEU A 72 -2.33 -9.54 -12.41
C LEU A 72 -2.38 -10.11 -13.83
N VAL A 73 -2.49 -11.45 -13.95
CA VAL A 73 -2.45 -12.16 -15.24
C VAL A 73 -3.77 -12.05 -16.01
N HIS A 74 -4.91 -11.93 -15.32
CA HIS A 74 -6.24 -11.95 -15.94
C HIS A 74 -6.95 -10.59 -15.94
N ARG A 75 -6.24 -9.49 -15.67
CA ARG A 75 -6.73 -8.14 -15.92
C ARG A 75 -6.78 -7.87 -17.41
N LEU A 76 -7.96 -7.53 -17.93
CA LEU A 76 -8.17 -7.21 -19.34
C LEU A 76 -8.02 -5.70 -19.62
N GLY A 77 -8.34 -4.86 -18.65
CA GLY A 77 -8.21 -3.41 -18.80
C GLY A 77 -9.17 -2.65 -17.91
N THR A 78 -9.46 -1.41 -18.30
CA THR A 78 -10.39 -0.52 -17.61
C THR A 78 -11.29 0.21 -18.60
N SER A 79 -12.50 0.55 -18.17
CA SER A 79 -13.42 1.39 -18.95
C SER A 79 -14.08 2.44 -18.05
N TRP A 80 -14.51 3.54 -18.66
CA TRP A 80 -15.38 4.52 -18.02
C TRP A 80 -16.84 4.10 -18.13
N VAL A 81 -17.62 4.49 -17.13
CA VAL A 81 -19.08 4.37 -17.13
C VAL A 81 -19.66 5.67 -16.57
N ALA A 82 -20.79 6.10 -17.10
CA ALA A 82 -21.60 7.19 -16.56
C ALA A 82 -23.07 6.80 -16.73
N HIS A 83 -23.94 7.24 -15.82
CA HIS A 83 -25.39 7.09 -16.01
C HIS A 83 -25.91 8.06 -17.06
N ASP A 84 -25.31 9.26 -17.10
CA ASP A 84 -25.61 10.31 -18.07
C ASP A 84 -24.29 10.89 -18.59
N THR A 85 -24.06 10.76 -19.90
CA THR A 85 -22.83 11.23 -20.57
C THR A 85 -22.82 12.73 -20.83
N GLU A 86 -23.95 13.43 -20.75
CA GLU A 86 -24.02 14.87 -20.88
C GLU A 86 -23.57 15.54 -19.58
N THR A 87 -24.16 15.12 -18.46
CA THR A 87 -23.92 15.68 -17.13
C THR A 87 -22.77 15.01 -16.38
N MET A 88 -22.30 13.85 -16.84
CA MET A 88 -21.37 12.97 -16.14
C MET A 88 -21.91 12.48 -14.78
N ASP A 89 -23.24 12.45 -14.62
CA ASP A 89 -23.85 11.84 -13.45
C ASP A 89 -23.48 10.35 -13.37
N GLY A 90 -23.19 9.90 -12.15
CA GLY A 90 -22.77 8.53 -11.89
C GLY A 90 -21.41 8.15 -12.45
N LEU A 91 -20.56 9.11 -12.85
CA LEU A 91 -19.22 8.84 -13.39
C LEU A 91 -18.46 7.80 -12.57
N GLY A 92 -17.84 6.86 -13.28
CA GLY A 92 -17.16 5.74 -12.69
C GLY A 92 -16.14 5.08 -13.62
N ILE A 93 -15.29 4.27 -13.00
CA ILE A 93 -14.31 3.42 -13.66
C ILE A 93 -14.60 1.95 -13.33
N VAL A 94 -14.48 1.07 -14.32
CA VAL A 94 -14.61 -0.38 -14.16
C VAL A 94 -13.25 -1.00 -14.42
N VAL A 95 -12.75 -1.80 -13.47
CA VAL A 95 -11.60 -2.71 -13.73
C VAL A 95 -12.14 -4.05 -14.21
N ILE A 96 -11.71 -4.48 -15.40
CA ILE A 96 -12.29 -5.61 -16.12
C ILE A 96 -11.33 -6.80 -16.05
N PHE A 97 -11.86 -7.96 -15.67
CA PHE A 97 -11.11 -9.22 -15.58
C PHE A 97 -11.66 -10.28 -16.53
N LYS A 98 -10.82 -11.25 -16.90
CA LYS A 98 -11.23 -12.35 -17.77
C LYS A 98 -12.26 -13.28 -17.13
N TYR A 99 -12.13 -13.53 -15.83
CA TYR A 99 -12.95 -14.51 -15.12
C TYR A 99 -13.69 -13.91 -13.93
N LYS A 100 -14.89 -14.43 -13.68
CA LYS A 100 -15.75 -14.03 -12.56
C LYS A 100 -15.09 -14.19 -11.18
N HIS A 101 -14.34 -15.26 -10.97
CA HIS A 101 -13.67 -15.50 -9.68
C HIS A 101 -12.53 -14.50 -9.44
N VAL A 102 -11.80 -14.10 -10.47
CA VAL A 102 -10.77 -13.05 -10.37
C VAL A 102 -11.41 -11.70 -10.05
N ALA A 103 -12.53 -11.37 -10.70
CA ALA A 103 -13.32 -10.17 -10.39
C ALA A 103 -13.84 -10.17 -8.93
N LYS A 104 -14.23 -11.34 -8.40
CA LYS A 104 -14.58 -11.51 -6.99
C LYS A 104 -13.41 -11.18 -6.06
N ASP A 105 -12.23 -11.69 -6.36
CA ASP A 105 -11.04 -11.48 -5.53
C ASP A 105 -10.60 -10.02 -5.55
N ALA A 106 -10.63 -9.39 -6.73
CA ALA A 106 -10.37 -7.96 -6.88
C ALA A 106 -11.39 -7.12 -6.10
N TYR A 107 -12.67 -7.45 -6.17
CA TYR A 107 -13.71 -6.77 -5.38
C TYR A 107 -13.47 -6.92 -3.88
N ASN A 108 -13.11 -8.13 -3.41
CA ASN A 108 -12.82 -8.37 -2.01
C ASN A 108 -11.56 -7.65 -1.53
N MET A 109 -10.53 -7.52 -2.39
CA MET A 109 -9.34 -6.73 -2.11
C MET A 109 -9.69 -5.25 -1.91
N LEU A 110 -10.45 -4.65 -2.84
CA LEU A 110 -10.92 -3.25 -2.71
C LEU A 110 -11.78 -3.07 -1.45
N LYS A 111 -12.64 -4.05 -1.15
CA LYS A 111 -13.44 -4.06 0.08
C LYS A 111 -12.56 -4.14 1.32
N ALA A 112 -11.46 -4.89 1.30
CA ALA A 112 -10.50 -4.97 2.39
C ALA A 112 -9.72 -3.65 2.57
N TRP A 113 -9.38 -2.94 1.48
CA TRP A 113 -8.80 -1.60 1.56
C TRP A 113 -9.71 -0.66 2.36
N ASN A 114 -11.02 -0.73 2.16
CA ASN A 114 -12.01 0.09 2.86
C ASN A 114 -12.72 -0.63 4.04
N TYR A 115 -12.03 -1.51 4.77
CA TYR A 115 -12.53 -2.12 6.02
C TYR A 115 -13.90 -2.81 5.90
N GLY A 116 -14.17 -3.49 4.79
CA GLY A 116 -15.45 -4.16 4.56
C GLY A 116 -16.53 -3.28 3.93
N LYS A 117 -16.27 -1.99 3.69
CA LYS A 117 -17.27 -1.02 3.24
C LYS A 117 -17.12 -0.69 1.76
N VAL A 118 -18.23 -0.32 1.14
CA VAL A 118 -18.28 0.14 -0.27
C VAL A 118 -18.36 1.66 -0.40
N ILE A 119 -18.63 2.38 0.69
CA ILE A 119 -18.61 3.85 0.71
C ILE A 119 -17.31 4.26 1.40
N ASP A 120 -16.43 4.94 0.68
CA ASP A 120 -15.12 5.33 1.21
C ASP A 120 -15.14 6.77 1.75
N CYS A 121 -15.71 6.94 2.93
CA CYS A 121 -15.75 8.23 3.63
C CYS A 121 -14.41 8.59 4.30
N SER A 122 -13.38 7.74 4.23
CA SER A 122 -12.11 7.94 4.94
C SER A 122 -10.91 7.84 4.02
N GLU A 123 -11.12 7.98 2.71
CA GLU A 123 -10.05 8.07 1.71
C GLU A 123 -9.09 6.86 1.76
N ASN A 124 -9.65 5.68 2.05
CA ASN A 124 -8.90 4.43 2.13
C ASN A 124 -8.54 3.85 0.77
N ILE A 125 -9.19 4.32 -0.30
CA ILE A 125 -8.93 3.97 -1.69
C ILE A 125 -8.68 5.28 -2.44
N SER A 126 -7.55 5.37 -3.14
CA SER A 126 -7.16 6.55 -3.89
C SER A 126 -7.13 6.25 -5.38
N PHE A 127 -7.70 7.16 -6.18
CA PHE A 127 -7.60 7.13 -7.64
C PHE A 127 -6.99 8.44 -8.14
N LYS A 128 -5.76 8.40 -8.66
CA LYS A 128 -5.05 9.60 -9.11
C LYS A 128 -4.79 9.50 -10.60
N ALA A 129 -5.36 10.42 -11.37
CA ALA A 129 -5.12 10.57 -12.79
C ALA A 129 -4.14 11.71 -13.05
N VAL A 130 -3.32 11.55 -14.08
CA VAL A 130 -2.30 12.51 -14.52
C VAL A 130 -2.51 12.76 -16.01
N ARG A 131 -2.65 14.04 -16.39
CA ARG A 131 -2.56 14.46 -17.79
C ARG A 131 -1.10 14.41 -18.20
N GLU A 132 -0.79 13.55 -19.16
CA GLU A 132 0.50 13.49 -19.82
C GLU A 132 0.46 14.41 -21.07
N GLN A 133 1.34 14.18 -22.05
CA GLN A 133 1.35 14.92 -23.32
C GLN A 133 0.37 14.32 -24.34
N ASP A 134 -0.09 15.13 -25.29
CA ASP A 134 -0.85 14.68 -26.48
C ASP A 134 -2.09 13.82 -26.17
N ASP A 135 -2.94 14.27 -25.23
CA ASP A 135 -4.16 13.55 -24.79
C ASP A 135 -3.91 12.14 -24.24
N MET A 136 -2.69 11.88 -23.80
CA MET A 136 -2.32 10.70 -23.03
C MET A 136 -2.59 10.95 -21.55
N TYR A 137 -3.02 9.90 -20.85
CA TYR A 137 -3.29 9.96 -19.42
C TYR A 137 -2.72 8.73 -18.71
N SER A 138 -2.18 8.94 -17.52
CA SER A 138 -1.84 7.87 -16.59
C SER A 138 -2.81 7.89 -15.42
N ALA A 139 -3.20 6.74 -14.89
CA ALA A 139 -3.96 6.68 -13.64
C ALA A 139 -3.46 5.60 -12.69
N PHE A 140 -3.61 5.86 -11.40
CA PHE A 140 -3.11 5.03 -10.31
C PHE A 140 -4.24 4.76 -9.31
N LEU A 141 -4.55 3.48 -9.12
CA LEU A 141 -5.48 3.01 -8.09
C LEU A 141 -4.72 2.26 -7.00
N TYR A 142 -4.80 2.74 -5.76
CA TYR A 142 -4.02 2.20 -4.65
C TYR A 142 -4.73 2.38 -3.30
N ALA A 143 -4.28 1.65 -2.30
CA ALA A 143 -4.73 1.83 -0.92
C ALA A 143 -4.21 3.18 -0.36
N GLY A 144 -5.12 4.00 0.15
CA GLY A 144 -4.80 5.23 0.87
C GLY A 144 -3.97 4.97 2.14
N ASP A 145 -3.72 6.01 2.93
CA ASP A 145 -2.82 5.90 4.08
C ASP A 145 -3.39 5.08 5.23
N ARG A 146 -4.71 4.84 5.28
CA ARG A 146 -5.37 3.94 6.24
C ARG A 146 -4.82 4.09 7.68
N ILE A 147 -4.70 5.32 8.15
CA ILE A 147 -4.01 5.71 9.41
C ILE A 147 -4.45 4.84 10.60
N LYS A 148 -5.72 4.45 10.66
CA LYS A 148 -6.27 3.56 11.70
C LYS A 148 -5.59 2.18 11.71
N SER A 149 -5.39 1.55 10.56
CA SER A 149 -4.69 0.25 10.44
C SER A 149 -3.21 0.35 10.81
N ILE A 150 -2.56 1.44 10.41
CA ILE A 150 -1.14 1.68 10.74
C ILE A 150 -0.97 1.83 12.24
N LYS A 151 -1.82 2.65 12.89
CA LYS A 151 -1.80 2.83 14.35
C LYS A 151 -2.09 1.53 15.10
N ALA A 152 -3.04 0.73 14.62
CA ALA A 152 -3.30 -0.60 15.20
C ALA A 152 -2.09 -1.54 15.08
N SER A 153 -1.40 -1.51 13.93
CA SER A 153 -0.19 -2.31 13.72
C SER A 153 0.97 -1.87 14.62
N GLU A 154 1.12 -0.56 14.82
CA GLU A 154 2.10 0.00 15.76
C GLU A 154 1.80 -0.40 17.21
N ALA A 155 0.53 -0.35 17.62
CA ALA A 155 0.10 -0.78 18.96
C ALA A 155 0.41 -2.26 19.20
N LEU A 156 0.08 -3.14 18.26
CA LEU A 156 0.40 -4.57 18.33
C LEU A 156 1.92 -4.81 18.41
N ALA A 157 2.72 -4.03 17.68
CA ALA A 157 4.17 -4.11 17.75
C ALA A 157 4.71 -3.68 19.12
N LYS A 158 4.13 -2.64 19.73
CA LYS A 158 4.49 -2.20 21.09
C LYS A 158 4.11 -3.22 22.15
N GLU A 159 2.94 -3.85 22.03
CA GLU A 159 2.53 -4.95 22.91
C GLU A 159 3.54 -6.12 22.86
N LYS A 160 3.95 -6.52 21.66
CA LYS A 160 4.88 -7.64 21.46
C LYS A 160 6.32 -7.33 21.88
N HIS A 161 6.79 -6.11 21.67
CA HIS A 161 8.20 -5.75 21.86
C HIS A 161 8.48 -4.94 23.14
N GLY A 162 7.43 -4.49 23.82
CA GLY A 162 7.44 -3.67 25.03
C GLY A 162 7.23 -2.19 24.74
N GLU A 163 6.45 -1.51 25.60
CA GLU A 163 6.00 -0.11 25.39
C GLU A 163 7.15 0.90 25.24
N LYS A 164 8.30 0.65 25.87
CA LYS A 164 9.50 1.51 25.76
C LYS A 164 10.25 1.33 24.43
N SER A 165 9.83 0.42 23.55
CA SER A 165 10.49 0.14 22.27
C SER A 165 10.22 1.23 21.24
N LYS A 166 11.22 1.51 20.39
CA LYS A 166 11.04 2.38 19.22
C LYS A 166 10.61 1.53 18.03
N ILE A 167 9.44 1.81 17.48
CA ILE A 167 8.91 1.10 16.31
C ILE A 167 9.09 1.99 15.08
N ALA A 168 9.80 1.50 14.07
CA ALA A 168 9.88 2.09 12.75
C ALA A 168 8.94 1.33 11.81
N MET A 169 7.85 1.97 11.39
CA MET A 169 6.87 1.39 10.48
C MET A 169 7.30 1.66 9.03
N SER A 170 7.31 0.59 8.23
CA SER A 170 7.38 0.66 6.76
C SER A 170 6.06 0.15 6.19
N ILE A 171 5.57 0.76 5.12
CA ILE A 171 4.27 0.41 4.53
C ILE A 171 4.51 -0.12 3.13
N ALA A 172 4.03 -1.32 2.83
CA ALA A 172 4.00 -1.87 1.49
C ALA A 172 2.60 -1.66 0.89
N LYS A 173 2.53 -0.91 -0.21
CA LYS A 173 1.32 -0.65 -0.98
C LYS A 173 1.48 -1.18 -2.41
N PHE A 174 0.39 -1.68 -2.98
CA PHE A 174 0.30 -1.96 -4.40
C PHE A 174 -0.37 -0.79 -5.12
N TYR A 175 0.18 -0.43 -6.28
CA TYR A 175 -0.41 0.55 -7.18
C TYR A 175 -0.80 -0.15 -8.46
N MET A 176 -2.09 -0.07 -8.79
CA MET A 176 -2.57 -0.49 -10.09
C MET A 176 -2.45 0.70 -11.04
N GLN A 177 -1.55 0.59 -12.01
CA GLN A 177 -1.37 1.60 -13.04
C GLN A 177 -2.22 1.30 -14.28
N PHE A 178 -2.74 2.36 -14.87
CA PHE A 178 -3.47 2.39 -16.12
C PHE A 178 -2.86 3.48 -17.01
N SER A 179 -2.80 3.22 -18.31
CA SER A 179 -2.39 4.19 -19.32
C SER A 179 -3.49 4.27 -20.36
N PHE A 180 -3.78 5.48 -20.79
CA PHE A 180 -4.86 5.79 -21.69
C PHE A 180 -4.38 6.69 -22.81
N ASP A 181 -4.80 6.36 -24.02
CA ASP A 181 -4.72 7.23 -25.18
C ASP A 181 -6.16 7.59 -25.55
N TYR A 182 -6.50 8.88 -25.42
CA TYR A 182 -7.82 9.42 -25.75
C TYR A 182 -7.79 10.42 -26.90
N SER A 183 -6.71 10.45 -27.67
CA SER A 183 -6.56 11.31 -28.86
C SER A 183 -7.74 11.19 -29.82
N ASP A 184 -8.25 9.97 -30.02
CA ASP A 184 -9.36 9.67 -30.92
C ASP A 184 -10.72 9.48 -30.22
N ASN A 185 -10.85 9.79 -28.92
CA ASN A 185 -12.08 9.51 -28.16
C ASN A 185 -12.51 10.63 -27.21
N GLU A 186 -13.26 11.59 -27.77
CA GLU A 186 -13.81 12.75 -27.04
C GLU A 186 -14.65 12.38 -25.82
N LEU A 187 -15.41 11.28 -25.87
CA LEU A 187 -16.22 10.86 -24.72
C LEU A 187 -15.35 10.38 -23.56
N LYS A 188 -14.33 9.55 -23.83
CA LYS A 188 -13.40 9.08 -22.78
C LYS A 188 -12.55 10.22 -22.24
N LYS A 189 -12.15 11.16 -23.11
CA LYS A 189 -11.51 12.42 -22.72
C LYS A 189 -12.41 13.23 -21.79
N LYS A 190 -13.69 13.41 -22.14
CA LYS A 190 -14.68 14.08 -21.29
C LYS A 190 -14.82 13.37 -19.93
N CYS A 191 -14.85 12.04 -19.87
CA CYS A 191 -14.93 11.28 -18.62
C CYS A 191 -13.76 11.59 -17.68
N ILE A 192 -12.52 11.50 -18.16
CA ILE A 192 -11.34 11.76 -17.31
C ILE A 192 -11.26 13.25 -16.92
N GLU A 193 -11.53 14.16 -17.85
CA GLU A 193 -11.51 15.61 -17.61
C GLU A 193 -12.62 16.09 -16.68
N SER A 194 -13.68 15.28 -16.50
CA SER A 194 -14.77 15.58 -15.57
C SER A 194 -14.44 15.26 -14.11
N LEU A 195 -13.36 14.53 -13.84
CA LEU A 195 -12.97 14.14 -12.48
C LEU A 195 -12.91 15.31 -11.48
N PRO A 196 -12.39 16.51 -11.79
CA PRO A 196 -12.36 17.62 -10.84
C PRO A 196 -13.75 18.20 -10.48
N TYR A 197 -14.78 17.85 -11.25
CA TYR A 197 -16.11 18.48 -11.18
C TYR A 197 -17.19 17.56 -10.61
N VAL A 198 -16.87 16.30 -10.30
CA VAL A 198 -17.80 15.35 -9.68
C VAL A 198 -17.52 15.19 -8.19
N ASP A 199 -18.58 14.96 -7.40
CA ASP A 199 -18.48 14.79 -5.94
C ASP A 199 -18.03 13.38 -5.52
N GLU A 200 -18.29 12.39 -6.36
CA GLU A 200 -18.04 10.97 -6.10
C GLU A 200 -17.64 10.27 -7.40
N LEU A 201 -16.63 9.41 -7.31
CA LEU A 201 -16.24 8.52 -8.40
C LEU A 201 -16.67 7.09 -8.06
N ASN A 202 -17.41 6.44 -8.96
CA ASN A 202 -17.80 5.05 -8.80
C ASN A 202 -16.69 4.10 -9.30
N LEU A 203 -16.08 3.32 -8.42
CA LEU A 203 -15.15 2.25 -8.80
C LEU A 203 -15.87 0.90 -8.81
N ASN A 204 -15.93 0.26 -9.97
CA ASN A 204 -16.57 -1.02 -10.18
C ASN A 204 -15.56 -2.09 -10.60
N VAL A 205 -15.96 -3.35 -10.43
CA VAL A 205 -15.20 -4.51 -10.91
C VAL A 205 -16.09 -5.32 -11.83
N GLY A 206 -15.62 -5.56 -13.04
CA GLY A 206 -16.31 -6.31 -14.08
C GLY A 206 -15.56 -7.58 -14.47
N TYR A 207 -16.27 -8.50 -15.11
CA TYR A 207 -15.70 -9.66 -15.77
C TYR A 207 -16.36 -9.90 -17.13
N VAL A 208 -15.67 -10.60 -18.03
CA VAL A 208 -16.25 -10.99 -19.31
C VAL A 208 -16.99 -12.32 -19.17
N GLU A 209 -18.26 -12.35 -19.59
CA GLU A 209 -19.07 -13.56 -19.70
C GLU A 209 -19.92 -13.46 -20.96
N ASN A 210 -19.85 -14.47 -21.84
CA ASN A 210 -20.53 -14.47 -23.14
C ASN A 210 -20.22 -13.23 -23.99
N SER A 211 -18.95 -12.80 -24.01
CA SER A 211 -18.47 -11.60 -24.73
C SER A 211 -19.02 -10.27 -24.23
N GLU A 212 -19.71 -10.25 -23.08
CA GLU A 212 -20.22 -9.04 -22.45
C GLU A 212 -19.49 -8.75 -21.14
N ILE A 213 -19.28 -7.46 -20.82
CA ILE A 213 -18.80 -7.05 -19.50
C ILE A 213 -19.98 -7.14 -18.51
N LYS A 214 -19.85 -8.00 -17.51
CA LYS A 214 -20.77 -8.09 -16.38
C LYS A 214 -20.14 -7.51 -15.13
N MET A 215 -20.86 -6.65 -14.43
CA MET A 215 -20.43 -6.17 -13.12
C MET A 215 -20.47 -7.32 -12.10
N TYR A 216 -19.39 -7.50 -11.34
CA TYR A 216 -19.35 -8.50 -10.28
C TYR A 216 -20.37 -8.22 -9.16
N SER A 217 -20.58 -6.94 -8.86
CA SER A 217 -21.53 -6.47 -7.86
C SER A 217 -22.39 -5.34 -8.43
N LYS A 218 -23.66 -5.29 -8.04
CA LYS A 218 -24.54 -4.14 -8.32
C LYS A 218 -24.11 -2.86 -7.57
N ARG A 219 -23.29 -3.01 -6.52
CA ARG A 219 -22.78 -1.91 -5.70
C ARG A 219 -21.28 -1.79 -5.88
N GLY A 220 -20.87 -0.79 -6.66
CA GLY A 220 -19.50 -0.31 -6.75
C GLY A 220 -19.04 0.40 -5.47
N PHE A 221 -17.77 0.77 -5.47
CA PHE A 221 -17.16 1.59 -4.43
C PHE A 221 -17.36 3.06 -4.75
N ARG A 222 -17.82 3.86 -3.78
CA ARG A 222 -17.96 5.30 -3.92
C ARG A 222 -16.74 5.97 -3.31
N LEU A 223 -15.87 6.49 -4.17
CA LEU A 223 -14.59 7.08 -3.81
C LEU A 223 -14.75 8.59 -3.58
N LYS A 224 -14.06 9.11 -2.57
CA LYS A 224 -13.91 10.55 -2.31
C LYS A 224 -12.50 11.08 -2.58
N ASN A 225 -11.48 10.21 -2.52
CA ASN A 225 -10.10 10.60 -2.79
C ASN A 225 -9.72 10.29 -4.24
N PHE A 226 -10.12 11.18 -5.13
CA PHE A 226 -9.71 11.12 -6.54
C PHE A 226 -9.30 12.51 -7.03
N SER A 227 -8.47 12.56 -8.07
CA SER A 227 -8.07 13.83 -8.69
C SER A 227 -7.51 13.62 -10.07
N LEU A 228 -7.52 14.68 -10.87
CA LEU A 228 -6.77 14.82 -12.11
C LEU A 228 -5.77 15.97 -11.96
N THR A 229 -4.50 15.71 -12.24
CA THR A 229 -3.41 16.71 -12.16
C THR A 229 -2.61 16.73 -13.45
N ASN A 230 -1.95 17.83 -13.77
CA ASN A 230 -1.01 17.84 -14.90
C ASN A 230 0.32 17.21 -14.48
N ARG A 231 1.01 16.58 -15.43
CA ARG A 231 2.35 16.02 -15.19
C ARG A 231 3.33 17.03 -14.60
N SER A 232 3.23 18.31 -14.99
CA SER A 232 4.05 19.41 -14.46
C SER A 232 3.90 19.64 -12.96
N ASP A 233 2.75 19.26 -12.40
CA ASP A 233 2.37 19.55 -11.01
C ASP A 233 2.69 18.36 -10.08
N VAL A 234 3.12 17.23 -10.65
CA VAL A 234 3.52 16.03 -9.91
C VAL A 234 5.00 16.11 -9.55
N ALA A 235 5.30 16.19 -8.25
CA ALA A 235 6.68 16.17 -7.79
C ALA A 235 7.40 14.88 -8.22
N GLN A 236 8.64 15.04 -8.70
CA GLN A 236 9.48 13.94 -9.17
C GLN A 236 9.67 12.88 -8.07
N GLY A 237 9.54 11.59 -8.41
CA GLY A 237 9.65 10.47 -7.45
C GLY A 237 8.39 10.13 -6.64
N THR A 238 7.33 10.94 -6.67
CA THR A 238 6.07 10.66 -5.94
C THR A 238 5.28 9.50 -6.55
N ILE A 239 5.38 9.35 -7.86
CA ILE A 239 4.75 8.29 -8.65
C ILE A 239 5.82 7.34 -9.23
N GLU A 240 7.01 7.85 -9.52
CA GLU A 240 8.08 7.15 -10.26
C GLU A 240 8.95 6.21 -9.42
N SER A 241 8.84 6.25 -8.08
CA SER A 241 9.53 5.28 -7.20
C SER A 241 8.85 3.91 -7.13
N LEU A 242 7.88 3.67 -8.01
CA LEU A 242 7.21 2.39 -8.20
C LEU A 242 8.20 1.35 -8.71
N ASN A 243 8.59 0.43 -7.82
CA ASN A 243 9.35 -0.76 -8.20
C ASN A 243 8.69 -1.43 -9.40
N GLU A 244 9.38 -1.37 -10.53
CA GLU A 244 9.26 -2.27 -11.64
C GLU A 244 9.32 -3.72 -11.11
N TRP A 245 8.17 -4.33 -10.84
CA TRP A 245 8.04 -5.78 -10.93
C TRP A 245 8.02 -6.11 -12.41
N VAL A 246 9.18 -5.95 -13.04
CA VAL A 246 9.48 -6.48 -14.35
C VAL A 246 9.52 -8.00 -14.19
N ASP A 247 8.69 -8.71 -14.97
CA ASP A 247 8.89 -10.14 -15.25
C ASP A 247 10.40 -10.37 -15.47
N PRO A 248 11.04 -11.39 -14.88
CA PRO A 248 12.46 -11.68 -15.10
C PRO A 248 12.87 -11.73 -16.58
N ASN A 249 11.93 -11.90 -17.51
CA ASN A 249 12.15 -11.91 -18.95
C ASN A 249 11.75 -10.60 -19.68
N GLY A 250 11.32 -9.56 -18.96
CA GLY A 250 10.99 -8.25 -19.53
C GLY A 250 9.71 -8.22 -20.38
N GLN A 251 8.85 -9.25 -20.31
CA GLN A 251 7.64 -9.30 -21.13
C GLN A 251 6.40 -8.91 -20.33
N LEU A 252 5.77 -7.80 -20.72
CA LEU A 252 4.38 -7.53 -20.33
C LEU A 252 3.54 -8.71 -20.80
N ALA A 253 2.68 -9.24 -19.92
CA ALA A 253 1.75 -10.30 -20.29
C ALA A 253 0.99 -9.86 -21.55
N PRO A 254 0.95 -10.68 -22.62
CA PRO A 254 0.31 -10.28 -23.86
C PRO A 254 -1.15 -9.98 -23.56
N ILE A 255 -1.49 -8.69 -23.62
CA ILE A 255 -2.87 -8.22 -23.61
C ILE A 255 -3.54 -8.99 -24.75
N ASN A 256 -4.59 -9.73 -24.44
CA ASN A 256 -5.33 -10.44 -25.46
C ASN A 256 -6.09 -9.40 -26.29
N GLN A 257 -5.39 -8.84 -27.29
CA GLN A 257 -5.84 -7.73 -28.11
C GLN A 257 -7.17 -8.07 -28.78
N ALA A 258 -7.38 -9.34 -29.16
CA ALA A 258 -8.64 -9.81 -29.70
C ALA A 258 -9.82 -9.68 -28.72
N VAL A 259 -9.59 -9.89 -27.42
CA VAL A 259 -10.61 -9.70 -26.38
C VAL A 259 -10.87 -8.21 -26.16
N VAL A 260 -9.82 -7.38 -26.09
CA VAL A 260 -9.94 -5.92 -25.96
C VAL A 260 -10.71 -5.32 -27.15
N ASP A 261 -10.37 -5.73 -28.38
CA ASP A 261 -11.01 -5.24 -29.61
C ASP A 261 -12.46 -5.73 -29.74
N SER A 262 -12.78 -6.93 -29.25
CA SER A 262 -14.15 -7.43 -29.21
C SER A 262 -15.00 -6.68 -28.19
N VAL A 263 -14.42 -6.37 -27.02
CA VAL A 263 -15.09 -5.61 -25.96
C VAL A 263 -15.30 -4.15 -26.38
N ASN A 264 -14.29 -3.52 -27.01
CA ASN A 264 -14.42 -2.16 -27.53
C ASN A 264 -15.50 -2.06 -28.62
N ARG A 265 -15.57 -3.02 -29.56
CA ARG A 265 -16.63 -3.07 -30.58
C ARG A 265 -18.03 -3.22 -29.99
N VAL A 266 -18.18 -4.03 -28.94
CA VAL A 266 -19.48 -4.21 -28.27
C VAL A 266 -19.89 -2.93 -27.51
N LEU A 267 -18.92 -2.22 -26.92
CA LEU A 267 -19.18 -0.94 -26.25
C LEU A 267 -19.58 0.15 -27.25
N GLU A 268 -18.93 0.22 -28.42
CA GLU A 268 -19.29 1.15 -29.51
C GLU A 268 -20.67 0.85 -30.11
N SER A 269 -21.11 -0.41 -30.10
CA SER A 269 -22.44 -0.80 -30.58
C SER A 269 -23.59 -0.56 -29.59
N ASN A 270 -23.26 -0.26 -28.32
CA ASN A 270 -24.23 0.01 -27.25
C ASN A 270 -24.26 1.50 -26.83
N THR A 271 -23.51 2.35 -27.53
CA THR A 271 -23.63 3.81 -27.55
C THR A 271 -24.34 4.27 -28.82
#